data_AF-A0A928S023-F1
#
_entry.id   AF-A0A928S023-F1
#
_cell.length_a   1.000
_cell.length_b   1.000
_cell.length_c   1.000
_cell.angle_alpha   90.00
_cell.angle_beta   90.00
_cell.angle_gamma   90.00
#
_symmetry.space_group_name_H-M   'P 1'
#
loop_
_entity.id
_entity.type
_entity.pdbx_description
1 polymer ?
#
loop_
_entity_poly.entity_id
_entity_poly.type
_entity_poly.pdbx_seq_one_letter_code
_entity_poly.pdbx_strand_id
1 'polypeptide(L)'
;MDNLGIESSCDDTAASVLQNGRVVLSSVVASQESIHAKYGGVVPELASRRHIEAIVPVVEEALAKAGKTLGDIGGISVTQGPGLVGSLLIGLSFAKSLSLARGLPLTGVNHIEAHAHAAFLTEREGEGGGPGFPFVALIVSGGHTTLLLFEDATTYRVLGQTLDDSAGEAFDKVAKLLGLGYPGGAAIDRLAREGDRRAIDFPRPLMARGSLDFSFSGLKTSMLTHVRKLDGPPTEAHLKDLSASFQEAVVDALVTKALWALRATGAKDLVAAGGVASNSRFRARLAEMAEEEGIELFIPPPRYCTDNAAMVASLGFHQLRKGMLAGLDMNAKPTWEGF
;
A
#
# COMPACT_ATOMS: atom_id res chain seq x y z
N MET A 1 -7.51 2.17 -24.77
CA MET A 1 -7.44 0.70 -24.55
C MET A 1 -7.86 0.46 -23.12
N ASP A 2 -8.87 -0.38 -22.92
CA ASP A 2 -9.38 -0.66 -21.58
C ASP A 2 -8.63 -1.87 -21.01
N ASN A 3 -8.25 -1.79 -19.73
CA ASN A 3 -7.41 -2.77 -19.07
C ASN A 3 -8.12 -3.32 -17.83
N LEU A 4 -8.12 -4.65 -17.68
CA LEU A 4 -8.65 -5.33 -16.50
C LEU A 4 -7.53 -5.60 -15.51
N GLY A 5 -7.58 -4.96 -14.35
CA GLY A 5 -6.70 -5.23 -13.20
C GLY A 5 -7.27 -6.31 -12.29
N ILE A 6 -6.40 -7.14 -11.72
CA ILE A 6 -6.73 -8.16 -10.71
C ILE A 6 -5.71 -8.08 -9.57
N GLU A 7 -6.20 -7.94 -8.34
CA GLU A 7 -5.39 -7.91 -7.12
C GLU A 7 -5.87 -8.99 -6.14
N SER A 8 -4.94 -9.79 -5.63
CA SER A 8 -5.17 -10.87 -4.69
C SER A 8 -3.90 -11.20 -3.88
N SER A 9 -3.09 -10.20 -3.52
CA SER A 9 -1.80 -10.39 -2.86
C SER A 9 -1.92 -10.77 -1.38
N CYS A 10 -2.96 -10.32 -0.69
CA CYS A 10 -3.12 -10.50 0.75
C CYS A 10 -4.52 -11.01 1.13
N ASP A 11 -5.42 -10.14 1.58
CA ASP A 11 -6.75 -10.44 2.12
C ASP A 11 -7.88 -9.67 1.44
N ASP A 12 -7.60 -8.90 0.39
CA ASP A 12 -8.60 -8.24 -0.44
C ASP A 12 -8.61 -8.88 -1.84
N THR A 13 -9.78 -9.32 -2.31
CA THR A 13 -9.95 -9.73 -3.72
C THR A 13 -10.49 -8.54 -4.48
N ALA A 14 -9.75 -8.05 -5.47
CA ALA A 14 -10.20 -6.89 -6.22
C ALA A 14 -10.08 -7.07 -7.74
N ALA A 15 -10.99 -6.41 -8.45
CA ALA A 15 -10.94 -6.24 -9.89
C ALA A 15 -11.33 -4.82 -10.26
N SER A 16 -10.73 -4.29 -11.33
CA SER A 16 -10.99 -2.94 -11.80
C SER A 16 -10.84 -2.84 -13.30
N VAL A 17 -11.71 -2.07 -13.95
CA VAL A 17 -11.58 -1.75 -15.37
C VAL A 17 -11.14 -0.31 -15.49
N LEU A 18 -10.00 -0.08 -16.13
CA LEU A 18 -9.47 1.25 -16.38
C LEU A 18 -9.45 1.56 -17.86
N GLN A 19 -9.83 2.78 -18.20
CA GLN A 19 -9.65 3.35 -19.52
C GLN A 19 -8.32 4.13 -19.55
N ASN A 20 -7.50 3.82 -20.56
CA ASN A 20 -6.25 4.52 -20.88
C ASN A 20 -5.26 4.60 -19.70
N GLY A 21 -5.30 3.62 -18.79
CA GLY A 21 -4.42 3.50 -17.63
C GLY A 21 -4.67 4.50 -16.51
N ARG A 22 -5.70 5.36 -16.61
CA ARG A 22 -5.91 6.44 -15.63
C ARG A 22 -7.35 6.60 -15.17
N VAL A 23 -8.32 6.43 -16.07
CA VAL A 23 -9.74 6.66 -15.74
C VAL A 23 -10.33 5.37 -15.21
N VAL A 24 -10.76 5.39 -13.95
CA VAL A 24 -11.35 4.21 -13.30
C VAL A 24 -12.82 4.09 -13.72
N LEU A 25 -13.12 3.13 -14.59
CA LEU A 25 -14.50 2.84 -15.00
C LEU A 25 -15.24 2.00 -13.94
N SER A 26 -14.49 1.15 -13.23
CA SER A 26 -14.99 0.40 -12.08
C SER A 26 -13.86 0.00 -11.15
N SER A 27 -14.17 -0.10 -9.86
CA SER A 27 -13.28 -0.65 -8.83
C SER A 27 -14.12 -1.43 -7.83
N VAL A 28 -13.93 -2.75 -7.79
CA VAL A 28 -14.65 -3.67 -6.90
C VAL A 28 -13.63 -4.31 -5.97
N VAL A 29 -13.91 -4.29 -4.68
CA VAL A 29 -13.07 -4.89 -3.63
C VAL A 29 -13.97 -5.73 -2.72
N ALA A 30 -13.66 -7.02 -2.63
CA ALA A 30 -14.24 -7.94 -1.65
C ALA A 30 -13.24 -8.14 -0.51
N SER A 31 -13.42 -7.36 0.56
CA SER A 31 -12.51 -7.36 1.71
C SER A 31 -12.80 -8.47 2.70
N GLN A 32 -11.74 -9.07 3.26
CA GLN A 32 -11.82 -10.14 4.24
C GLN A 32 -11.51 -9.68 5.68
N GLU A 33 -11.38 -8.37 5.92
CA GLU A 33 -11.02 -7.80 7.23
C GLU A 33 -11.83 -8.40 8.39
N SER A 34 -13.16 -8.49 8.22
CA SER A 34 -14.07 -9.01 9.25
C SER A 34 -13.82 -10.47 9.64
N ILE A 35 -13.24 -11.26 8.74
CA ILE A 35 -12.88 -12.67 8.98
C ILE A 35 -11.58 -12.73 9.78
N HIS A 36 -10.58 -11.94 9.38
CA HIS A 36 -9.24 -11.92 9.98
C HIS A 36 -9.18 -11.19 11.32
N ALA A 37 -10.08 -10.22 11.56
CA ALA A 37 -10.20 -9.50 12.82
C ALA A 37 -10.36 -10.44 14.04
N LYS A 38 -11.03 -11.59 13.85
CA LYS A 38 -11.22 -12.62 14.90
C LYS A 38 -9.92 -13.29 15.34
N TYR A 39 -8.91 -13.28 14.48
CA TYR A 39 -7.60 -13.89 14.72
C TYR A 39 -6.53 -12.84 15.07
N GLY A 40 -6.88 -11.55 14.97
CA GLY A 40 -5.96 -10.42 15.23
C GLY A 40 -4.83 -10.33 14.20
N GLY A 41 -5.11 -10.72 12.95
CA GLY A 41 -4.20 -10.70 11.82
C GLY A 41 -4.65 -11.65 10.69
N VAL A 42 -4.06 -11.49 9.51
CA VAL A 42 -4.38 -12.29 8.33
C VAL A 42 -3.99 -13.76 8.52
N VAL A 43 -4.93 -14.67 8.28
CA VAL A 43 -4.69 -16.13 8.25
C VAL A 43 -4.55 -16.60 6.80
N PRO A 44 -3.35 -16.97 6.33
CA PRO A 44 -3.08 -17.18 4.90
C PRO A 44 -3.98 -18.21 4.19
N GLU A 45 -4.29 -19.32 4.87
CA GLU A 45 -5.16 -20.37 4.32
C GLU A 45 -6.61 -19.88 4.17
N LEU A 46 -7.13 -19.14 5.15
CA LEU A 46 -8.46 -18.55 5.05
C LEU A 46 -8.50 -17.52 3.94
N ALA A 47 -7.43 -16.73 3.79
CA ALA A 47 -7.35 -15.73 2.73
C ALA A 47 -7.41 -16.36 1.34
N SER A 48 -6.62 -17.41 1.12
CA SER A 48 -6.62 -18.17 -0.12
C SER A 48 -8.02 -18.71 -0.46
N ARG A 49 -8.73 -19.32 0.50
CA ARG A 49 -10.10 -19.83 0.25
C ARG A 49 -11.09 -18.74 -0.14
N ARG A 50 -10.99 -17.57 0.48
CA ARG A 50 -11.88 -16.44 0.19
C ARG A 50 -11.62 -15.86 -1.20
N HIS A 51 -10.37 -15.80 -1.65
CA HIS A 51 -10.05 -15.40 -3.03
C HIS A 51 -10.67 -16.36 -4.05
N ILE A 52 -10.63 -17.69 -3.81
CA ILE A 52 -11.27 -18.67 -4.71
C ILE A 52 -12.77 -18.40 -4.85
N GLU A 53 -13.46 -18.15 -3.73
CA GLU A 53 -14.89 -17.86 -3.73
C GLU A 53 -15.24 -16.52 -4.39
N ALA A 54 -14.36 -15.51 -4.27
CA ALA A 54 -14.64 -14.13 -4.65
C ALA A 54 -14.17 -13.73 -6.06
N ILE A 55 -13.13 -14.37 -6.61
CA ILE A 55 -12.45 -13.87 -7.82
C ILE A 55 -13.38 -13.76 -9.04
N VAL A 56 -14.27 -14.73 -9.26
CA VAL A 56 -15.21 -14.69 -10.39
C VAL A 56 -16.30 -13.62 -10.17
N PRO A 57 -17.06 -13.61 -9.05
CA PRO A 57 -18.05 -12.56 -8.80
C PRO A 57 -17.47 -11.15 -8.87
N VAL A 58 -16.28 -10.92 -8.32
CA VAL A 58 -15.63 -9.60 -8.30
C VAL A 58 -15.28 -9.12 -9.70
N VAL A 59 -14.76 -9.99 -10.56
CA VAL A 59 -14.44 -9.65 -11.96
C VAL A 59 -15.71 -9.40 -12.77
N GLU A 60 -16.74 -10.23 -12.60
CA GLU A 60 -18.04 -10.04 -13.27
C GLU A 60 -18.70 -8.71 -12.87
N GLU A 61 -18.70 -8.40 -11.58
CA GLU A 61 -19.21 -7.13 -11.06
C GLU A 61 -18.41 -5.93 -11.58
N ALA A 62 -17.07 -6.03 -11.65
CA ALA A 62 -16.24 -4.97 -12.17
C ALA A 62 -16.53 -4.68 -13.65
N LEU A 63 -16.69 -5.71 -14.48
CA LEU A 63 -17.08 -5.56 -15.88
C LEU A 63 -18.48 -4.94 -16.01
N ALA A 64 -19.45 -5.44 -15.25
CA ALA A 64 -20.82 -4.94 -15.25
C ALA A 64 -20.90 -3.46 -14.85
N LYS A 65 -20.22 -3.06 -13.76
CA LYS A 65 -20.16 -1.66 -13.29
C LYS A 65 -19.49 -0.73 -14.31
N ALA A 66 -18.50 -1.22 -15.05
CA ALA A 66 -17.86 -0.47 -16.12
C ALA A 66 -18.71 -0.38 -17.40
N GLY A 67 -19.84 -1.11 -17.49
CA GLY A 67 -20.62 -1.26 -18.71
C GLY A 67 -19.85 -1.95 -19.83
N LYS A 68 -18.94 -2.88 -19.47
CA LYS A 68 -18.05 -3.59 -20.40
C LYS A 68 -18.32 -5.08 -20.39
N THR A 69 -17.97 -5.72 -21.49
CA THR A 69 -17.82 -7.17 -21.61
C THR A 69 -16.34 -7.53 -21.71
N LEU A 70 -16.01 -8.80 -21.60
CA LEU A 70 -14.65 -9.28 -21.85
C LEU A 70 -14.15 -8.97 -23.27
N GLY A 71 -15.05 -8.77 -24.24
CA GLY A 71 -14.67 -8.41 -25.63
C GLY A 71 -14.18 -6.98 -25.77
N ASP A 72 -14.48 -6.11 -24.80
CA ASP A 72 -14.06 -4.70 -24.80
C ASP A 72 -12.69 -4.50 -24.13
N ILE A 73 -12.19 -5.52 -23.43
CA ILE A 73 -10.92 -5.47 -22.69
C ILE A 73 -9.77 -5.70 -23.66
N GLY A 74 -8.81 -4.78 -23.66
CA GLY A 74 -7.61 -4.88 -24.49
C GLY A 74 -6.47 -5.68 -23.85
N GLY A 75 -6.45 -5.80 -22.53
CA GLY A 75 -5.37 -6.50 -21.81
C GLY A 75 -5.72 -6.78 -20.35
N ILE A 76 -4.92 -7.66 -19.75
CA ILE A 76 -5.09 -8.11 -18.37
C ILE A 76 -3.81 -7.80 -17.59
N SER A 77 -3.96 -7.19 -16.43
CA SER A 77 -2.89 -6.89 -15.49
C SER A 77 -3.20 -7.57 -14.16
N VAL A 78 -2.26 -8.34 -13.63
CA VAL A 78 -2.48 -9.11 -12.41
C VAL A 78 -1.30 -8.96 -11.49
N THR A 79 -1.57 -8.81 -10.19
CA THR A 79 -0.51 -8.78 -9.19
C THR A 79 0.24 -10.10 -9.16
N GLN A 80 1.53 -10.05 -9.49
CA GLN A 80 2.43 -11.20 -9.44
C GLN A 80 3.12 -11.33 -8.08
N GLY A 81 3.19 -10.25 -7.31
CA GLY A 81 3.75 -10.19 -5.96
C GLY A 81 4.28 -8.80 -5.62
N PRO A 82 4.96 -8.60 -4.48
CA PRO A 82 5.04 -9.54 -3.36
C PRO A 82 3.69 -9.78 -2.70
N GLY A 83 3.60 -10.84 -1.88
CA GLY A 83 2.36 -11.22 -1.21
C GLY A 83 2.31 -12.68 -0.77
N LEU A 84 1.17 -13.09 -0.23
CA LEU A 84 0.91 -14.47 0.20
C LEU A 84 0.82 -15.37 -1.03
N VAL A 85 1.70 -16.37 -1.12
CA VAL A 85 1.80 -17.25 -2.30
C VAL A 85 0.47 -17.91 -2.68
N GLY A 86 -0.31 -18.36 -1.69
CA GLY A 86 -1.61 -18.98 -1.92
C GLY A 86 -2.62 -18.00 -2.52
N SER A 87 -2.66 -16.77 -2.01
CA SER A 87 -3.51 -15.69 -2.52
C SER A 87 -3.09 -15.27 -3.93
N LEU A 88 -1.79 -15.04 -4.17
CA LEU A 88 -1.25 -14.62 -5.47
C LEU A 88 -1.56 -15.64 -6.59
N LEU A 89 -1.40 -16.93 -6.30
CA LEU A 89 -1.63 -17.99 -7.27
C LEU A 89 -3.07 -18.02 -7.80
N ILE A 90 -4.04 -17.56 -7.01
CA ILE A 90 -5.46 -17.55 -7.42
C ILE A 90 -5.69 -16.48 -8.48
N GLY A 91 -5.28 -15.23 -8.22
CA GLY A 91 -5.35 -14.14 -9.20
C GLY A 91 -4.57 -14.48 -10.46
N LEU A 92 -3.33 -14.97 -10.32
CA LEU A 92 -2.49 -15.35 -11.46
C LEU A 92 -3.10 -16.48 -12.29
N SER A 93 -3.65 -17.51 -11.66
CA SER A 93 -4.26 -18.63 -12.39
C SER A 93 -5.52 -18.19 -13.13
N PHE A 94 -6.34 -17.35 -12.51
CA PHE A 94 -7.51 -16.76 -13.16
C PHE A 94 -7.12 -15.89 -14.35
N ALA A 95 -6.19 -14.95 -14.17
CA ALA A 95 -5.74 -14.03 -15.21
C ALA A 95 -5.10 -14.76 -16.41
N LYS A 96 -4.25 -15.77 -16.14
CA LYS A 96 -3.66 -16.62 -17.19
C LYS A 96 -4.71 -17.41 -17.96
N SER A 97 -5.69 -17.98 -17.26
CA SER A 97 -6.78 -18.72 -17.90
C SER A 97 -7.63 -17.82 -18.79
N LEU A 98 -7.93 -16.59 -18.33
CA LEU A 98 -8.69 -15.60 -19.09
C LEU A 98 -7.91 -15.09 -20.32
N SER A 99 -6.63 -14.79 -20.14
CA SER A 99 -5.71 -14.43 -21.23
C SER A 99 -5.66 -15.50 -22.30
N LEU A 100 -5.46 -16.77 -21.91
CA LEU A 100 -5.44 -17.91 -22.83
C LEU A 100 -6.77 -18.08 -23.57
N ALA A 101 -7.90 -18.02 -22.86
CA ALA A 101 -9.22 -18.23 -23.44
C ALA A 101 -9.64 -17.13 -24.44
N ARG A 102 -9.14 -15.90 -24.26
CA ARG A 102 -9.52 -14.73 -25.08
C ARG A 102 -8.43 -14.22 -26.01
N GLY A 103 -7.21 -14.76 -25.92
CA GLY A 103 -6.05 -14.24 -26.66
C GLY A 103 -5.65 -12.83 -26.25
N LEU A 104 -5.92 -12.45 -25.00
CA LEU A 104 -5.60 -11.11 -24.48
C LEU A 104 -4.16 -11.04 -23.97
N PRO A 105 -3.43 -9.94 -24.21
CA PRO A 105 -2.12 -9.73 -23.63
C PRO A 105 -2.21 -9.65 -22.10
N LEU A 106 -1.23 -10.25 -21.43
CA LEU A 106 -1.15 -10.37 -19.98
C LEU A 106 0.14 -9.71 -19.49
N THR A 107 0.11 -9.07 -18.33
CA THR A 107 1.32 -8.63 -17.63
C THR A 107 1.24 -8.91 -16.13
N GLY A 108 2.40 -9.17 -15.53
CA GLY A 108 2.59 -9.39 -14.10
C GLY A 108 3.04 -8.12 -13.42
N VAL A 109 2.26 -7.65 -12.46
CA VAL A 109 2.46 -6.35 -11.82
C VAL A 109 3.05 -6.54 -10.42
N ASN A 110 4.03 -5.72 -10.07
CA ASN A 110 4.52 -5.64 -8.70
C ASN A 110 3.57 -4.79 -7.85
N HIS A 111 3.12 -5.36 -6.74
CA HIS A 111 2.17 -4.77 -5.80
C HIS A 111 2.68 -3.45 -5.20
N ILE A 112 3.95 -3.38 -4.80
CA ILE A 112 4.54 -2.18 -4.18
C ILE A 112 4.61 -1.05 -5.21
N GLU A 113 5.05 -1.35 -6.43
CA GLU A 113 5.08 -0.37 -7.52
C GLU A 113 3.68 0.13 -7.86
N ALA A 114 2.70 -0.78 -7.89
CA ALA A 114 1.32 -0.47 -8.20
C ALA A 114 0.76 0.59 -7.24
N HIS A 115 1.06 0.53 -5.94
CA HIS A 115 0.65 1.56 -4.98
C HIS A 115 1.08 2.98 -5.38
N ALA A 116 2.26 3.15 -6.00
CA ALA A 116 2.69 4.46 -6.50
C ALA A 116 1.79 4.95 -7.66
N HIS A 117 1.31 4.02 -8.48
CA HIS A 117 0.44 4.28 -9.61
C HIS A 117 -0.99 4.70 -9.24
N ALA A 118 -1.38 4.54 -7.97
CA ALA A 118 -2.63 5.08 -7.46
C ALA A 118 -2.71 6.62 -7.55
N ALA A 119 -1.56 7.31 -7.57
CA ALA A 119 -1.51 8.77 -7.69
C ALA A 119 -1.88 9.30 -9.09
N PHE A 120 -1.92 8.44 -10.11
CA PHE A 120 -2.31 8.81 -11.47
C PHE A 120 -3.80 8.58 -11.77
N LEU A 121 -4.53 7.94 -10.83
CA LEU A 121 -5.92 7.55 -11.01
C LEU A 121 -6.86 8.76 -11.00
N THR A 122 -7.90 8.68 -11.82
CA THR A 122 -8.90 9.73 -12.06
C THR A 122 -10.27 9.07 -12.24
N GLU A 123 -11.35 9.80 -11.97
CA GLU A 123 -12.72 9.28 -12.16
C GLU A 123 -13.32 9.65 -13.52
N ARG A 124 -12.73 10.65 -14.21
CA ARG A 124 -13.20 11.13 -15.51
C ARG A 124 -12.03 11.53 -16.40
N GLU A 125 -12.23 11.41 -17.71
CA GLU A 125 -11.27 11.90 -18.69
C GLU A 125 -11.07 13.42 -18.55
N GLY A 126 -9.82 13.87 -18.62
CA GLY A 126 -9.44 15.27 -18.50
C GLY A 126 -9.42 15.83 -17.08
N GLU A 127 -9.81 15.04 -16.07
CA GLU A 127 -9.64 15.42 -14.65
C GLU A 127 -8.27 14.99 -14.12
N GLY A 128 -7.81 15.73 -13.11
CA GLY A 128 -6.64 15.38 -12.31
C GLY A 128 -5.29 15.66 -12.96
N GLY A 129 -4.26 15.38 -12.18
CA GLY A 129 -2.87 15.35 -12.59
C GLY A 129 -2.24 14.05 -12.11
N GLY A 130 -0.95 13.89 -12.33
CA GLY A 130 -0.15 12.91 -11.62
C GLY A 130 1.23 13.51 -11.39
N PRO A 131 2.06 12.89 -10.55
CA PRO A 131 3.41 13.39 -10.32
C PRO A 131 4.17 13.46 -11.65
N GLY A 132 4.95 14.51 -11.83
CA GLY A 132 5.96 14.64 -12.87
C GLY A 132 7.15 13.74 -12.59
N PHE A 133 7.71 13.13 -13.63
CA PHE A 133 8.94 12.34 -13.50
C PHE A 133 10.19 13.24 -13.52
N PRO A 134 11.24 12.93 -12.73
CA PRO A 134 11.26 11.87 -11.73
C PRO A 134 10.54 12.28 -10.42
N PHE A 135 9.88 11.32 -9.77
CA PHE A 135 9.23 11.52 -8.46
C PHE A 135 9.67 10.47 -7.45
N VAL A 136 9.64 10.83 -6.17
CA VAL A 136 9.84 9.89 -5.06
C VAL A 136 8.50 9.33 -4.63
N ALA A 137 8.41 8.01 -4.42
CA ALA A 137 7.25 7.36 -3.82
C ALA A 137 7.62 6.77 -2.46
N LEU A 138 6.86 7.14 -1.43
CA LEU A 138 6.89 6.51 -0.12
C LEU A 138 5.67 5.60 0.02
N ILE A 139 5.90 4.29 -0.09
CA ILE A 139 4.87 3.26 0.01
C ILE A 139 4.87 2.71 1.44
N VAL A 140 3.78 2.93 2.18
CA VAL A 140 3.66 2.60 3.61
C VAL A 140 2.35 1.83 3.84
N SER A 141 2.42 0.50 3.76
CA SER A 141 1.27 -0.40 3.98
C SER A 141 1.48 -1.30 5.21
N GLY A 142 0.56 -2.25 5.43
CA GLY A 142 0.71 -3.27 6.48
C GLY A 142 1.95 -4.15 6.29
N GLY A 143 2.32 -4.45 5.04
CA GLY A 143 3.48 -5.31 4.72
C GLY A 143 4.72 -4.58 4.24
N HIS A 144 4.60 -3.30 3.86
CA HIS A 144 5.68 -2.60 3.15
C HIS A 144 5.96 -1.23 3.75
N THR A 145 7.24 -0.87 3.80
CA THR A 145 7.68 0.51 4.00
C THR A 145 8.90 0.75 3.15
N THR A 146 8.70 1.39 2.00
CA THR A 146 9.69 1.47 0.93
C THR A 146 9.69 2.85 0.30
N LEU A 147 10.89 3.37 0.05
CA LEU A 147 11.14 4.56 -0.76
C LEU A 147 11.61 4.14 -2.15
N LEU A 148 10.93 4.63 -3.17
CA LEU A 148 11.23 4.39 -4.58
C LEU A 148 11.48 5.73 -5.27
N LEU A 149 12.35 5.76 -6.28
CA LEU A 149 12.41 6.85 -7.25
C LEU A 149 11.93 6.32 -8.59
N PHE A 150 10.85 6.89 -9.12
CA PHE A 150 10.38 6.61 -10.46
C PHE A 150 11.02 7.58 -11.45
N GLU A 151 11.69 7.05 -12.47
CA GLU A 151 12.28 7.80 -13.58
C GLU A 151 11.32 7.88 -14.76
N ASP A 152 10.50 6.84 -14.94
CA ASP A 152 9.32 6.85 -15.79
C ASP A 152 8.25 5.89 -15.22
N ALA A 153 7.13 5.72 -15.93
CA ALA A 153 5.99 4.91 -15.48
C ALA A 153 6.27 3.41 -15.24
N THR A 154 7.42 2.88 -15.66
CA THR A 154 7.80 1.48 -15.42
C THR A 154 9.26 1.31 -15.01
N THR A 155 10.02 2.40 -14.96
CA THR A 155 11.45 2.40 -14.60
C THR A 155 11.61 3.15 -13.29
N TYR A 156 12.10 2.44 -12.29
CA TYR A 156 12.24 2.95 -10.94
C TYR A 156 13.45 2.31 -10.25
N ARG A 157 13.88 2.89 -9.13
CA ARG A 157 14.93 2.35 -8.26
C ARG A 157 14.49 2.38 -6.81
N VAL A 158 14.82 1.34 -6.04
CA VAL A 158 14.63 1.34 -4.59
C VAL A 158 15.70 2.22 -3.95
N LEU A 159 15.27 3.20 -3.17
CA LEU A 159 16.14 4.10 -2.42
C LEU A 159 16.40 3.57 -1.00
N GLY A 160 15.39 2.95 -0.40
CA GLY A 160 15.48 2.35 0.93
C GLY A 160 14.20 1.60 1.29
N GLN A 161 14.31 0.63 2.20
CA GLN A 161 13.19 -0.20 2.64
C GLN A 161 13.30 -0.54 4.13
N THR A 162 12.23 -1.07 4.72
CA THR A 162 12.33 -1.59 6.08
C THR A 162 13.26 -2.80 6.14
N LEU A 163 14.09 -2.84 7.17
CA LEU A 163 14.96 -3.98 7.50
C LEU A 163 14.31 -4.96 8.47
N ASP A 164 13.19 -4.56 9.08
CA ASP A 164 12.45 -5.37 10.04
C ASP A 164 10.92 -5.23 9.85
N ASP A 165 10.21 -4.70 10.83
CA ASP A 165 8.77 -4.49 10.77
C ASP A 165 8.47 -3.34 9.79
N SER A 166 7.40 -3.46 9.00
CA SER A 166 6.85 -2.30 8.30
C SER A 166 6.25 -1.31 9.31
N ALA A 167 6.00 -0.07 8.89
CA ALA A 167 5.32 0.90 9.74
C ALA A 167 3.90 0.43 10.09
N GLY A 168 3.16 -0.13 9.12
CA GLY A 168 1.81 -0.67 9.37
C GLY A 168 1.82 -1.82 10.36
N GLU A 169 2.77 -2.75 10.22
CA GLU A 169 2.95 -3.86 11.15
C GLU A 169 3.32 -3.37 12.56
N ALA A 170 4.15 -2.32 12.66
CA ALA A 170 4.47 -1.70 13.94
C ALA A 170 3.21 -1.11 14.61
N PHE A 171 2.33 -0.43 13.85
CA PHE A 171 1.03 0.03 14.36
C PHE A 171 0.18 -1.14 14.86
N ASP A 172 0.06 -2.23 14.10
CA ASP A 172 -0.77 -3.37 14.48
C ASP A 172 -0.21 -4.11 15.72
N LYS A 173 1.10 -4.29 15.80
CA LYS A 173 1.77 -4.91 16.96
C LYS A 173 1.61 -4.07 18.22
N VAL A 174 1.73 -2.74 18.12
CA VAL A 174 1.54 -1.84 19.26
C VAL A 174 0.07 -1.78 19.67
N ALA A 175 -0.86 -1.71 18.72
CA ALA A 175 -2.30 -1.73 19.01
C ALA A 175 -2.71 -3.01 19.75
N LYS A 176 -2.19 -4.17 19.32
CA LYS A 176 -2.40 -5.45 19.99
C LYS A 176 -1.85 -5.45 21.41
N LEU A 177 -0.65 -4.89 21.62
CA LEU A 177 -0.04 -4.76 22.95
C LEU A 177 -0.90 -3.89 23.89
N LEU A 178 -1.48 -2.82 23.36
CA LEU A 178 -2.36 -1.90 24.08
C LEU A 178 -3.82 -2.39 24.21
N GLY A 179 -4.15 -3.56 23.65
CA GLY A 179 -5.51 -4.12 23.70
C GLY A 179 -6.53 -3.39 22.81
N LEU A 180 -6.08 -2.73 21.74
CA LEU A 180 -6.91 -1.89 20.86
C LEU A 180 -7.56 -2.64 19.69
N GLY A 181 -7.22 -3.92 19.48
CA GLY A 181 -7.76 -4.76 18.41
C GLY A 181 -7.03 -4.61 17.06
N TYR A 182 -7.68 -5.07 15.99
CA TYR A 182 -7.21 -5.03 14.60
C TYR A 182 -8.34 -4.49 13.69
N PRO A 183 -8.06 -3.61 12.71
CA PRO A 183 -6.75 -3.05 12.34
C PRO A 183 -6.26 -1.98 13.33
N GLY A 184 -4.97 -2.05 13.69
CA GLY A 184 -4.38 -1.27 14.77
C GLY A 184 -4.07 0.18 14.43
N GLY A 185 -3.69 0.44 13.17
CA GLY A 185 -3.36 1.80 12.70
C GLY A 185 -4.48 2.81 12.91
N ALA A 186 -5.73 2.44 12.59
CA ALA A 186 -6.90 3.31 12.77
C ALA A 186 -7.24 3.54 14.25
N ALA A 187 -7.09 2.51 15.09
CA ALA A 187 -7.35 2.62 16.52
C ALA A 187 -6.34 3.55 17.21
N ILE A 188 -5.05 3.41 16.88
CA ILE A 188 -3.98 4.31 17.36
C ILE A 188 -4.21 5.73 16.85
N ASP A 189 -4.55 5.93 15.56
CA ASP A 189 -4.81 7.28 15.02
C ASP A 189 -5.94 7.99 15.74
N ARG A 190 -7.01 7.28 16.09
CA ARG A 190 -8.13 7.85 16.85
C ARG A 190 -7.69 8.31 18.25
N LEU A 191 -6.98 7.47 19.00
CA LEU A 191 -6.55 7.80 20.36
C LEU A 191 -5.46 8.88 20.38
N ALA A 192 -4.54 8.86 19.41
CA ALA A 192 -3.44 9.79 19.31
C ALA A 192 -3.87 11.26 19.17
N ARG A 193 -5.07 11.52 18.63
CA ARG A 193 -5.63 12.88 18.49
C ARG A 193 -5.92 13.56 19.82
N GLU A 194 -6.12 12.78 20.88
CA GLU A 194 -6.48 13.27 22.21
C GLU A 194 -5.32 13.14 23.21
N GLY A 195 -4.16 12.65 22.77
CA GLY A 195 -2.98 12.45 23.63
C GLY A 195 -1.91 13.52 23.44
N ASP A 196 -1.03 13.65 24.44
CA ASP A 196 0.18 14.43 24.32
C ASP A 196 1.28 13.60 23.62
N ARG A 197 1.66 14.04 22.41
CA ARG A 197 2.73 13.44 21.61
C ARG A 197 4.13 13.57 22.22
N ARG A 198 4.29 14.40 23.25
CA ARG A 198 5.55 14.64 23.97
C ARG A 198 5.59 13.95 25.34
N ALA A 199 4.52 13.26 25.73
CA ALA A 199 4.45 12.59 27.02
C ALA A 199 5.53 11.50 27.18
N ILE A 200 5.88 10.83 26.07
CA ILE A 200 6.83 9.72 26.09
C ILE A 200 7.87 9.89 24.99
N ASP A 201 9.15 9.79 25.37
CA ASP A 201 10.25 9.90 24.42
C ASP A 201 10.59 8.53 23.81
N PHE A 202 9.89 8.17 22.73
CA PHE A 202 10.20 6.97 21.95
C PHE A 202 11.43 7.19 21.07
N PRO A 203 12.29 6.17 20.87
CA PRO A 203 13.44 6.30 19.98
C PRO A 203 12.97 6.58 18.54
N ARG A 204 13.66 7.48 17.82
CA ARG A 204 13.44 7.69 16.38
C ARG A 204 14.47 6.86 15.62
N PRO A 205 14.07 5.75 14.97
CA PRO A 205 14.99 4.81 14.35
C PRO A 205 15.44 5.32 12.97
N LEU A 206 16.14 6.44 12.95
CA LEU A 206 16.63 7.07 11.71
C LEU A 206 17.82 6.34 11.10
N MET A 207 18.39 5.33 11.76
CA MET A 207 19.64 4.65 11.39
C MET A 207 20.82 5.64 11.24
N ALA A 208 21.97 5.17 10.75
CA ALA A 208 23.12 6.04 10.51
C ALA A 208 22.81 7.10 9.44
N ARG A 209 23.42 8.29 9.57
CA ARG A 209 23.31 9.36 8.56
C ARG A 209 23.67 8.82 7.18
N GLY A 210 22.74 8.93 6.23
CA GLY A 210 22.92 8.52 4.83
C GLY A 210 22.16 7.25 4.42
N SER A 211 21.70 6.43 5.37
CA SER A 211 20.77 5.34 5.02
C SER A 211 19.36 5.89 4.82
N LEU A 212 18.66 5.38 3.81
CA LEU A 212 17.22 5.62 3.57
C LEU A 212 16.36 4.43 4.02
N ASP A 213 16.97 3.43 4.64
CA ASP A 213 16.26 2.28 5.19
C ASP A 213 15.52 2.62 6.48
N PHE A 214 14.56 1.79 6.82
CA PHE A 214 13.70 1.92 7.98
C PHE A 214 13.89 0.75 8.96
N SER A 215 13.56 0.99 10.23
CA SER A 215 13.49 -0.05 11.26
C SER A 215 12.46 0.39 12.29
N PHE A 216 11.45 -0.42 12.59
CA PHE A 216 10.39 -0.09 13.56
C PHE A 216 10.26 -1.11 14.67
N SER A 217 10.91 -2.28 14.58
CA SER A 217 10.81 -3.35 15.58
C SER A 217 11.15 -2.91 17.02
N GLY A 218 12.10 -1.99 17.16
CA GLY A 218 12.51 -1.43 18.46
C GLY A 218 11.41 -0.64 19.18
N LEU A 219 10.45 -0.05 18.45
CA LEU A 219 9.38 0.76 19.03
C LEU A 219 8.42 -0.09 19.86
N LYS A 220 8.13 -1.33 19.43
CA LYS A 220 7.31 -2.26 20.21
C LYS A 220 7.96 -2.57 21.57
N THR A 221 9.27 -2.81 21.57
CA THR A 221 10.02 -3.11 22.80
C THR A 221 10.06 -1.92 23.74
N SER A 222 10.24 -0.72 23.20
CA SER A 222 10.14 0.52 23.96
C SER A 222 8.73 0.70 24.55
N MET A 223 7.68 0.50 23.75
CA MET A 223 6.28 0.56 24.19
C MET A 223 6.00 -0.40 25.36
N LEU A 224 6.42 -1.66 25.23
CA LEU A 224 6.28 -2.65 26.29
C LEU A 224 6.96 -2.21 27.59
N THR A 225 8.12 -1.57 27.48
CA THR A 225 8.88 -1.07 28.63
C THR A 225 8.13 0.07 29.34
N HIS A 226 7.52 0.98 28.59
CA HIS A 226 6.71 2.05 29.18
C HIS A 226 5.45 1.51 29.85
N VAL A 227 4.73 0.59 29.21
CA VAL A 227 3.53 -0.04 29.79
C VAL A 227 3.85 -0.80 31.08
N ARG A 228 4.99 -1.50 31.15
CA ARG A 228 5.41 -2.25 32.36
C ARG A 228 5.80 -1.37 33.54
N LYS A 229 6.11 -0.09 33.32
CA LYS A 229 6.43 0.87 34.39
C LYS A 229 5.18 1.45 35.05
N LEU A 230 4.00 1.18 34.51
CA LEU A 230 2.74 1.64 35.08
C LEU A 230 2.35 0.76 36.27
N ASP A 231 1.82 1.38 37.33
CA ASP A 231 1.26 0.69 38.49
C ASP A 231 -0.15 0.15 38.14
N GLY A 232 -0.18 -0.92 37.34
CA GLY A 232 -1.40 -1.59 36.88
C GLY A 232 -1.69 -1.38 35.39
N PRO A 233 -2.87 -1.82 34.90
CA PRO A 233 -3.26 -1.67 33.51
C PRO A 233 -3.29 -0.19 33.06
N PRO A 234 -2.95 0.12 31.80
CA PRO A 234 -3.04 1.48 31.27
C PRO A 234 -4.44 2.07 31.43
N THR A 235 -4.52 3.30 31.96
CA THR A 235 -5.75 4.09 31.96
C THR A 235 -6.02 4.64 30.57
N GLU A 236 -7.22 5.18 30.34
CA GLU A 236 -7.55 5.81 29.06
C GLU A 236 -6.58 6.97 28.72
N ALA A 237 -6.21 7.78 29.71
CA ALA A 237 -5.22 8.85 29.53
C ALA A 237 -3.85 8.30 29.12
N HIS A 238 -3.37 7.23 29.77
CA HIS A 238 -2.14 6.56 29.36
C HIS A 238 -2.22 6.06 27.92
N LEU A 239 -3.34 5.45 27.52
CA LEU A 239 -3.51 4.94 26.15
C LEU A 239 -3.45 6.05 25.09
N LYS A 240 -4.03 7.23 25.37
CA LYS A 240 -3.97 8.40 24.49
C LYS A 240 -2.54 8.88 24.32
N ASP A 241 -1.81 9.09 25.42
CA ASP A 241 -0.44 9.59 25.42
C ASP A 241 0.56 8.59 24.81
N LEU A 242 0.43 7.30 25.13
CA LEU A 242 1.21 6.21 24.53
C LEU A 242 0.99 6.16 23.01
N SER A 243 -0.27 6.23 22.56
CA SER A 243 -0.62 6.21 21.15
C SER A 243 -0.09 7.43 20.41
N ALA A 244 -0.25 8.63 20.97
CA ALA A 244 0.21 9.88 20.38
C ALA A 244 1.74 9.93 20.25
N SER A 245 2.45 9.57 21.31
CA SER A 245 3.91 9.60 21.33
C SER A 245 4.51 8.54 20.39
N PHE A 246 3.93 7.34 20.33
CA PHE A 246 4.35 6.29 19.40
C PHE A 246 4.11 6.68 17.94
N GLN A 247 2.90 7.18 17.65
CA GLN A 247 2.56 7.65 16.30
C GLN A 247 3.53 8.73 15.84
N GLU A 248 3.87 9.69 16.70
CA GLU A 248 4.82 10.75 16.37
C GLU A 248 6.20 10.19 16.02
N ALA A 249 6.70 9.20 16.76
CA ALA A 249 8.00 8.59 16.47
C ALA A 249 8.04 7.87 15.12
N VAL A 250 6.97 7.16 14.74
CA VAL A 250 6.86 6.51 13.42
C VAL A 250 6.76 7.56 12.32
N VAL A 251 5.88 8.56 12.49
CA VAL A 251 5.66 9.63 11.51
C VAL A 251 6.94 10.46 11.29
N ASP A 252 7.66 10.81 12.36
CA ASP A 252 8.93 11.53 12.27
C ASP A 252 9.94 10.77 11.41
N ALA A 253 10.07 9.45 11.60
CA ALA A 253 11.00 8.65 10.83
C ALA A 253 10.63 8.59 9.34
N LEU A 254 9.34 8.37 9.04
CA LEU A 254 8.81 8.34 7.67
C LEU A 254 9.04 9.66 6.93
N VAL A 255 8.63 10.78 7.53
CA VAL A 255 8.73 12.11 6.92
C VAL A 255 10.18 12.55 6.76
N THR A 256 11.02 12.29 7.76
CA THR A 256 12.45 12.62 7.69
C THR A 256 13.14 11.88 6.55
N LYS A 257 12.84 10.60 6.36
CA LYS A 257 13.44 9.77 5.30
C LYS A 257 12.90 10.14 3.92
N ALA A 258 11.62 10.48 3.80
CA ALA A 258 11.07 11.04 2.56
C ALA A 258 11.79 12.32 2.15
N LEU A 259 12.00 13.25 3.10
CA LEU A 259 12.74 14.48 2.87
C LEU A 259 14.19 14.22 2.44
N TRP A 260 14.87 13.27 3.09
CA TRP A 260 16.23 12.88 2.70
C TRP A 260 16.28 12.31 1.28
N ALA A 261 15.31 11.48 0.91
CA ALA A 261 15.20 10.92 -0.44
C ALA A 261 14.96 12.01 -1.50
N LEU A 262 14.04 12.96 -1.23
CA LEU A 262 13.78 14.09 -2.11
C LEU A 262 15.04 14.94 -2.32
N ARG A 263 15.73 15.30 -1.23
CA ARG A 263 16.98 16.08 -1.31
C ARG A 263 18.12 15.34 -2.02
N ALA A 264 18.24 14.03 -1.81
CA ALA A 264 19.28 13.22 -2.45
C ALA A 264 19.06 13.03 -3.96
N THR A 265 17.80 13.00 -4.39
CA THR A 265 17.44 12.72 -5.80
C THR A 265 17.15 13.98 -6.61
N GLY A 266 16.80 15.09 -5.96
CA GLY A 266 16.40 16.34 -6.60
C GLY A 266 14.97 16.33 -7.16
N ALA A 267 14.21 15.26 -6.92
CA ALA A 267 12.80 15.16 -7.31
C ALA A 267 11.96 16.26 -6.66
N LYS A 268 10.95 16.74 -7.40
CA LYS A 268 10.05 17.82 -6.95
C LYS A 268 8.70 17.32 -6.46
N ASP A 269 8.42 16.05 -6.72
CA ASP A 269 7.12 15.46 -6.46
C ASP A 269 7.29 14.26 -5.53
N LEU A 270 6.41 14.19 -4.53
CA LEU A 270 6.34 13.09 -3.56
C LEU A 270 4.98 12.42 -3.66
N VAL A 271 4.97 11.12 -3.94
CA VAL A 271 3.79 10.27 -3.76
C VAL A 271 3.86 9.59 -2.39
N ALA A 272 2.79 9.64 -1.62
CA ALA A 272 2.63 8.80 -0.42
C ALA A 272 1.40 7.91 -0.56
N ALA A 273 1.60 6.59 -0.51
CA ALA A 273 0.55 5.58 -0.72
C ALA A 273 0.66 4.43 0.29
N GLY A 274 -0.29 3.49 0.26
CA GLY A 274 -0.42 2.42 1.26
C GLY A 274 -1.33 2.78 2.42
N GLY A 275 -1.78 1.78 3.19
CA GLY A 275 -2.77 1.96 4.26
C GLY A 275 -2.37 2.97 5.34
N VAL A 276 -1.09 3.09 5.68
CA VAL A 276 -0.59 4.08 6.66
C VAL A 276 -0.68 5.50 6.10
N ALA A 277 -0.74 5.69 4.78
CA ALA A 277 -1.00 7.00 4.18
C ALA A 277 -2.38 7.56 4.55
N SER A 278 -3.31 6.76 5.10
CA SER A 278 -4.59 7.24 5.66
C SER A 278 -4.46 7.82 7.08
N ASN A 279 -3.29 7.70 7.72
CA ASN A 279 -3.05 8.23 9.06
C ASN A 279 -3.10 9.78 9.09
N SER A 280 -3.91 10.34 9.98
CA SER A 280 -4.18 11.79 10.01
C SER A 280 -2.95 12.62 10.34
N ARG A 281 -2.12 12.17 11.30
CA ARG A 281 -0.90 12.87 11.69
C ARG A 281 0.18 12.79 10.62
N PHE A 282 0.32 11.62 9.98
CA PHE A 282 1.26 11.43 8.88
C PHE A 282 0.94 12.35 7.70
N ARG A 283 -0.33 12.44 7.29
CA ARG A 283 -0.78 13.36 6.23
C ARG A 283 -0.47 14.81 6.57
N ALA A 284 -0.77 15.24 7.81
CA ALA A 284 -0.47 16.61 8.25
C ALA A 284 1.03 16.91 8.18
N ARG A 285 1.88 15.98 8.65
CA ARG A 285 3.33 16.19 8.65
C ARG A 285 3.98 16.15 7.27
N LEU A 286 3.46 15.33 6.36
CA LEU A 286 3.87 15.38 4.96
C LEU A 286 3.49 16.71 4.31
N ALA A 287 2.28 17.22 4.57
CA ALA A 287 1.84 18.51 4.03
C ALA A 287 2.70 19.68 4.54
N GLU A 288 2.98 19.71 5.85
CA GLU A 288 3.90 20.69 6.46
C GLU A 288 5.28 20.64 5.78
N MET A 289 5.88 19.45 5.66
CA MET A 289 7.18 19.26 5.02
C MET A 289 7.17 19.66 3.54
N ALA A 290 6.09 19.33 2.81
CA ALA A 290 5.97 19.64 1.39
C ALA A 290 5.87 21.15 1.15
N GLU A 291 5.12 21.87 1.98
CA GLU A 291 5.02 23.33 1.93
C GLU A 291 6.37 24.00 2.24
N GLU A 292 7.07 23.54 3.28
CA GLU A 292 8.37 24.08 3.68
C GLU A 292 9.45 23.91 2.59
N GLU A 293 9.42 22.79 1.87
CA GLU A 293 10.46 22.43 0.90
C GLU A 293 10.07 22.75 -0.56
N GLY A 294 8.85 23.23 -0.81
CA GLY A 294 8.33 23.50 -2.15
C GLY A 294 8.19 22.23 -3.00
N ILE A 295 7.70 21.15 -2.38
CA ILE A 295 7.48 19.83 -2.98
C ILE A 295 5.99 19.68 -3.30
N GLU A 296 5.68 19.12 -4.47
CA GLU A 296 4.30 18.77 -4.82
C GLU A 296 3.95 17.41 -4.20
N LEU A 297 2.97 17.40 -3.30
CA LEU A 297 2.58 16.20 -2.55
C LEU A 297 1.32 15.56 -3.14
N PHE A 298 1.46 14.30 -3.55
CA PHE A 298 0.39 13.47 -4.08
C PHE A 298 0.05 12.36 -3.08
N ILE A 299 -1.14 12.43 -2.48
CA ILE A 299 -1.69 11.35 -1.68
C ILE A 299 -2.99 10.90 -2.32
N PRO A 300 -3.09 9.64 -2.78
CA PRO A 300 -4.34 9.14 -3.37
C PRO A 300 -5.53 9.30 -2.42
N PRO A 301 -6.76 9.36 -2.96
CA PRO A 301 -7.97 9.20 -2.15
C PRO A 301 -7.88 7.93 -1.28
N PRO A 302 -8.43 7.92 -0.05
CA PRO A 302 -8.28 6.79 0.86
C PRO A 302 -8.65 5.42 0.25
N ARG A 303 -9.66 5.36 -0.62
CA ARG A 303 -10.08 4.14 -1.34
C ARG A 303 -9.02 3.54 -2.26
N TYR A 304 -8.03 4.33 -2.66
CA TYR A 304 -6.90 3.92 -3.51
C TYR A 304 -5.58 3.81 -2.75
N CYS A 305 -5.57 4.14 -1.45
CA CYS A 305 -4.40 3.91 -0.59
C CYS A 305 -4.33 2.47 -0.08
N THR A 306 -5.47 1.80 0.08
CA THR A 306 -5.55 0.37 0.43
C THR A 306 -5.47 -0.50 -0.83
N ASP A 307 -5.30 -1.80 -0.66
CA ASP A 307 -5.15 -2.73 -1.77
C ASP A 307 -6.37 -2.70 -2.69
N ASN A 308 -6.12 -2.49 -3.98
CA ASN A 308 -7.16 -2.39 -5.00
C ASN A 308 -6.60 -2.79 -6.36
N ALA A 309 -7.46 -3.16 -7.30
CA ALA A 309 -7.03 -3.55 -8.64
C ALA A 309 -6.86 -2.36 -9.60
N ALA A 310 -7.29 -1.14 -9.23
CA ALA A 310 -7.17 0.04 -10.08
C ALA A 310 -5.70 0.47 -10.21
N MET A 311 -4.96 0.43 -9.11
CA MET A 311 -3.53 0.69 -9.09
C MET A 311 -2.74 -0.35 -9.93
N VAL A 312 -3.18 -1.61 -9.90
CA VAL A 312 -2.62 -2.71 -10.70
C VAL A 312 -2.89 -2.51 -12.19
N ALA A 313 -4.12 -2.16 -12.55
CA ALA A 313 -4.51 -1.85 -13.92
C ALA A 313 -3.78 -0.60 -14.46
N SER A 314 -3.48 0.38 -13.61
CA SER A 314 -2.76 1.61 -13.99
C SER A 314 -1.32 1.30 -14.41
N LEU A 315 -0.55 0.66 -13.53
CA LEU A 315 0.83 0.24 -13.85
C LEU A 315 0.86 -0.76 -15.00
N GLY A 316 0.00 -1.78 -14.96
CA GLY A 316 -0.05 -2.81 -15.98
C GLY A 316 -0.41 -2.27 -17.37
N PHE A 317 -1.20 -1.20 -17.48
CA PHE A 317 -1.42 -0.52 -18.76
C PHE A 317 -0.13 0.02 -19.37
N HIS A 318 0.74 0.64 -18.56
CA HIS A 318 2.03 1.15 -19.03
C HIS A 318 2.99 0.02 -19.41
N GLN A 319 3.02 -1.07 -18.64
CA GLN A 319 3.80 -2.28 -18.94
C GLN A 319 3.37 -2.91 -20.27
N LEU A 320 2.05 -3.10 -20.48
CA LEU A 320 1.50 -3.64 -21.72
C LEU A 320 1.84 -2.75 -22.92
N ARG A 321 1.75 -1.42 -22.79
CA ARG A 321 2.13 -0.48 -23.86
C ARG A 321 3.61 -0.51 -24.21
N LYS A 322 4.48 -0.83 -23.26
CA LYS A 322 5.92 -1.04 -23.47
C LYS A 322 6.26 -2.46 -23.96
N GLY A 323 5.26 -3.32 -24.16
CA GLY A 323 5.47 -4.70 -24.60
C GLY A 323 6.01 -5.64 -23.52
N MET A 324 5.87 -5.27 -22.24
CA MET A 324 6.24 -6.12 -21.10
C MET A 324 5.16 -7.18 -20.87
N LEU A 325 5.12 -8.18 -21.77
CA LEU A 325 4.14 -9.25 -21.75
C LEU A 325 4.62 -10.42 -20.89
N ALA A 326 3.69 -11.03 -20.16
CA ALA A 326 3.90 -12.25 -19.40
C ALA A 326 3.39 -13.47 -20.17
N GLY A 327 4.16 -14.56 -20.13
CA GLY A 327 3.74 -15.87 -20.63
C GLY A 327 2.90 -16.65 -19.62
N LEU A 328 2.38 -17.81 -20.04
CA LEU A 328 1.61 -18.71 -19.18
C LEU A 328 2.48 -19.42 -18.11
N ASP A 329 3.79 -19.40 -18.31
CA ASP A 329 4.82 -19.84 -17.37
C ASP A 329 5.06 -18.84 -16.22
N MET A 330 4.46 -17.64 -16.28
CA MET A 330 4.51 -16.66 -15.19
C MET A 330 4.05 -17.29 -13.86
N ASN A 331 4.90 -17.18 -12.85
CA ASN A 331 4.68 -17.72 -11.51
C ASN A 331 4.62 -16.60 -10.45
N ALA A 332 4.00 -16.90 -9.32
CA ALA A 332 3.94 -15.99 -8.17
C ALA A 332 5.34 -15.67 -7.64
N LYS A 333 5.53 -14.43 -7.19
CA LYS A 333 6.74 -13.96 -6.52
C LYS A 333 6.39 -13.52 -5.10
N PRO A 334 6.34 -14.43 -4.12
CA PRO A 334 5.92 -14.10 -2.75
C PRO A 334 6.84 -13.04 -2.13
N THR A 335 8.14 -13.20 -2.37
CA THR A 335 9.14 -12.14 -2.28
C THR A 335 9.49 -11.70 -3.70
N TRP A 336 9.58 -10.39 -3.91
CA TRP A 336 10.02 -9.84 -5.19
C TRP A 336 11.40 -9.20 -4.98
N GLU A 337 12.43 -10.04 -5.08
CA GLU A 337 13.82 -9.62 -5.05
C GLU A 337 14.31 -9.28 -6.46
N GLY A 338 15.25 -8.34 -6.56
CA GLY A 338 15.81 -7.88 -7.83
C GLY A 338 15.15 -6.60 -8.31
N PHE A 339 15.68 -5.48 -7.80
CA PHE A 339 15.48 -4.14 -8.31
C PHE A 339 16.81 -3.68 -8.94
#